data_AF-A0A952ZWP6-F1
#
_entry.id   AF-A0A952ZWP6-F1
#
_cell.length_a   1.000
_cell.length_b   1.000
_cell.length_c   1.000
_cell.angle_alpha   90.00
_cell.angle_beta   90.00
_cell.angle_gamma   90.00
#
_symmetry.space_group_name_H-M   'P 1'
#
loop_
_entity.id
_entity.type
_entity.pdbx_description
1 polymer ?
#
loop_
_entity_poly.entity_id
_entity_poly.type
_entity_poly.pdbx_seq_one_letter_code
_entity_poly.pdbx_strand_id
1 'polypeptide(L)'
;MKRWLGDWFRTVGAWWWWNARKTVFVARGRKGHCPCHNPSDSGSGGDVRCDAVIFWAKPERFQRRVCPLLTKSAKGEWVCSVPPAQVRPYWGRVFASHATAGIAVVLIAGGLTWGGMRLVGYRVTLRQVFWPRAWSELKQVRSDLFRDKAEAALVAGQPREAIANLLVARQLNPGDYASGMMLAQLLQLIQPETVDGFYRQMFRQHPEHANEIARIWCRSMLARGQMAGVAALAQLQLVMEPGASAAWAHALLTAARWERNWDLLTKVANDPKMPAMAREVCALEAQIRRGDAAAARAALAAAGRPGSPYATMQRVERLIEFGDTFEALDLLRLSRASLSGRDVARLTLAAHAVGRNPASLQREVSALIGARGDDGAAGVAIVGQHLIRYPNAALLEQVRAACLRLPATAARDEAAAAVFCAAALAGQADALPELRKLFSGESSTSLVAQQKIEERLRGKGWSPLFLLSVVRTVSADLNYAVLERMMADRPAVPPPAVKKK
;
A
#
# COMPACT_ATOMS: atom_id res chain seq x y z
N MET A 1 -41.21 -27.86 31.20
CA MET A 1 -39.73 -27.83 31.12
C MET A 1 -39.01 -28.43 32.35
N LYS A 2 -39.39 -28.13 33.61
CA LYS A 2 -38.67 -28.58 34.83
C LYS A 2 -38.44 -30.10 34.97
N ARG A 3 -39.39 -30.96 34.53
CA ARG A 3 -39.26 -32.43 34.59
C ARG A 3 -38.26 -33.03 33.59
N TRP A 4 -37.94 -32.32 32.51
CA TRP A 4 -37.08 -32.85 31.44
C TRP A 4 -35.58 -32.70 31.77
N LEU A 5 -35.18 -31.58 32.37
CA LEU A 5 -33.80 -31.35 32.84
C LEU A 5 -33.40 -32.33 33.95
N GLY A 6 -34.28 -32.58 34.92
CA GLY A 6 -34.02 -33.55 36.00
C GLY A 6 -33.80 -34.97 35.49
N ASP A 7 -34.58 -35.41 34.49
CA ASP A 7 -34.39 -36.71 33.84
C ASP A 7 -33.07 -36.80 33.07
N TRP A 8 -32.56 -35.68 32.56
CA TRP A 8 -31.28 -35.65 31.83
C TRP A 8 -30.09 -35.86 32.78
N PHE A 9 -30.05 -35.14 33.91
CA PHE A 9 -29.03 -35.35 34.95
C PHE A 9 -29.08 -36.75 35.54
N ARG A 10 -30.29 -37.29 35.76
CA ARG A 10 -30.48 -38.69 36.18
C ARG A 10 -29.96 -39.68 35.13
N THR A 11 -30.15 -39.40 33.85
CA THR A 11 -29.62 -40.24 32.75
C THR A 11 -28.10 -40.24 32.75
N VAL A 12 -27.47 -39.08 32.83
CA VAL A 12 -25.99 -38.96 32.86
C VAL A 12 -25.43 -39.62 34.11
N GLY A 13 -26.01 -39.34 35.28
CA GLY A 13 -25.62 -39.98 36.54
C GLY A 13 -25.76 -41.50 36.47
N ALA A 14 -26.86 -42.01 35.93
CA ALA A 14 -27.10 -43.44 35.74
C ALA A 14 -26.11 -44.08 34.75
N TRP A 15 -25.72 -43.39 33.67
CA TRP A 15 -24.70 -43.85 32.75
C TRP A 15 -23.37 -44.07 33.45
N TRP A 16 -22.89 -43.10 34.23
CA TRP A 16 -21.60 -43.24 34.90
C TRP A 16 -21.67 -44.23 36.08
N TRP A 17 -22.66 -44.08 36.96
CA TRP A 17 -22.79 -44.88 38.18
C TRP A 17 -22.99 -46.37 37.89
N TRP A 18 -23.98 -46.74 37.06
CA TRP A 18 -24.29 -48.15 36.84
C TRP A 18 -23.25 -48.84 35.97
N ASN A 19 -22.65 -48.15 34.99
CA ASN A 19 -21.56 -48.75 34.22
C ASN A 19 -20.29 -48.92 35.05
N ALA A 20 -19.96 -47.98 35.95
CA ALA A 20 -18.85 -48.14 36.88
C ALA A 20 -19.07 -49.35 37.82
N ARG A 21 -20.25 -49.47 38.45
CA ARG A 21 -20.55 -50.62 39.33
C ARG A 21 -20.55 -51.95 38.58
N LYS A 22 -21.10 -52.01 37.36
CA LYS A 22 -21.04 -53.20 36.50
C LYS A 22 -19.61 -53.54 36.09
N THR A 23 -18.76 -52.53 35.83
CA THR A 23 -17.34 -52.74 35.52
C THR A 23 -16.61 -53.36 36.71
N VAL A 24 -16.83 -52.84 37.94
CA VAL A 24 -16.27 -53.42 39.16
C VAL A 24 -16.77 -54.85 39.39
N PHE A 25 -18.05 -55.12 39.17
CA PHE A 25 -18.62 -56.47 39.27
C PHE A 25 -17.98 -57.45 38.28
N VAL A 26 -17.83 -57.06 37.01
CA VAL A 26 -17.16 -57.87 35.99
C VAL A 26 -15.67 -58.07 36.32
N ALA A 27 -14.97 -57.03 36.77
CA ALA A 27 -13.56 -57.09 37.16
C ALA A 27 -13.31 -58.02 38.37
N ARG A 28 -14.28 -58.14 39.28
CA ARG A 28 -14.25 -59.11 40.40
C ARG A 28 -14.61 -60.54 39.98
N GLY A 29 -14.62 -60.84 38.67
CA GLY A 29 -15.00 -62.15 38.14
C GLY A 29 -16.48 -62.48 38.32
N ARG A 30 -17.35 -61.45 38.44
CA ARG A 30 -18.80 -61.60 38.67
C ARG A 30 -19.15 -62.31 39.97
N LYS A 31 -18.25 -62.23 40.97
CA LYS A 31 -18.47 -62.76 42.31
C LYS A 31 -19.32 -61.79 43.15
N GLY A 32 -20.26 -62.34 43.90
CA GLY A 32 -21.17 -61.58 44.77
C GLY A 32 -22.43 -61.09 44.06
N HIS A 33 -23.16 -60.20 44.72
CA HIS A 33 -24.45 -59.70 44.25
C HIS A 33 -24.29 -58.78 43.02
N CYS A 34 -25.07 -59.04 41.96
CA CYS A 34 -25.10 -58.20 40.77
C CYS A 34 -25.66 -56.82 41.14
N PRO A 35 -24.93 -55.72 40.87
CA PRO A 35 -25.26 -54.41 41.46
C PRO A 35 -26.61 -53.83 41.02
N CYS A 36 -27.21 -54.31 39.94
CA CYS A 36 -28.48 -53.80 39.42
C CYS A 36 -29.66 -54.78 39.53
N HIS A 37 -29.46 -55.97 40.10
CA HIS A 37 -30.51 -56.97 40.29
C HIS A 37 -31.08 -56.84 41.70
N ASN A 38 -32.36 -57.19 41.89
CA ASN A 38 -32.89 -57.31 43.24
C ASN A 38 -32.30 -58.56 43.93
N PRO A 39 -31.80 -58.47 45.17
CA PRO A 39 -31.17 -59.60 45.86
C PRO A 39 -32.13 -60.73 46.22
N SER A 40 -33.44 -60.46 46.25
CA SER A 40 -34.47 -61.42 46.66
C SER A 40 -34.99 -62.30 45.51
N ASP A 41 -34.54 -62.09 44.27
CA ASP A 41 -35.04 -62.80 43.10
C ASP A 41 -34.19 -64.05 42.77
N SER A 42 -34.77 -64.97 41.99
CA SER A 42 -34.22 -66.29 41.61
C SER A 42 -32.86 -66.27 40.90
N GLY A 43 -32.42 -65.11 40.40
CA GLY A 43 -31.20 -65.00 39.60
C GLY A 43 -31.36 -65.42 38.12
N SER A 44 -32.53 -65.95 37.70
CA SER A 44 -32.79 -66.32 36.31
C SER A 44 -33.04 -65.09 35.42
N GLY A 45 -32.45 -65.10 34.22
CA GLY A 45 -32.74 -64.05 33.22
C GLY A 45 -34.21 -64.07 32.84
N GLY A 46 -34.86 -62.91 32.80
CA GLY A 46 -36.30 -62.76 32.55
C GLY A 46 -37.17 -62.72 33.81
N ASP A 47 -36.65 -63.15 34.96
CA ASP A 47 -37.41 -63.16 36.23
C ASP A 47 -36.84 -62.21 37.29
N VAL A 48 -35.59 -61.75 37.13
CA VAL A 48 -34.94 -60.86 38.09
C VAL A 48 -35.30 -59.40 37.82
N ARG A 49 -35.92 -58.75 38.80
CA ARG A 49 -36.25 -57.33 38.79
C ARG A 49 -34.98 -56.48 38.80
N CYS A 50 -35.04 -55.36 38.10
CA CYS A 50 -33.93 -54.42 37.98
C CYS A 50 -34.08 -53.25 38.96
N ASP A 51 -33.37 -53.28 40.09
CA ASP A 51 -33.43 -52.21 41.10
C ASP A 51 -32.96 -50.86 40.56
N ALA A 52 -32.13 -50.88 39.51
CA ALA A 52 -31.63 -49.67 38.86
C ALA A 52 -32.73 -48.82 38.20
N VAL A 53 -33.90 -49.41 37.91
CA VAL A 53 -35.02 -48.71 37.26
C VAL A 53 -36.05 -48.12 38.23
N ILE A 54 -36.02 -48.50 39.51
CA ILE A 54 -37.03 -48.10 40.52
C ILE A 54 -37.11 -46.57 40.67
N PHE A 55 -36.00 -45.86 40.49
CA PHE A 55 -35.93 -44.41 40.62
C PHE A 55 -36.36 -43.62 39.37
N TRP A 56 -36.87 -44.31 38.34
CA TRP A 56 -37.28 -43.71 37.07
C TRP A 56 -38.79 -43.61 36.94
N ALA A 57 -39.31 -42.39 36.72
CA ALA A 57 -40.74 -42.15 36.51
C ALA A 57 -41.31 -42.82 35.25
N LYS A 58 -40.46 -43.09 34.26
CA LYS A 58 -40.78 -43.87 33.05
C LYS A 58 -39.65 -44.87 32.78
N PRO A 59 -39.75 -46.10 33.31
CA PRO A 59 -38.73 -47.14 33.15
C PRO A 59 -38.33 -47.42 31.69
N GLU A 60 -39.24 -47.21 30.72
CA GLU A 60 -38.95 -47.34 29.29
C GLU A 60 -37.78 -46.45 28.84
N ARG A 61 -37.58 -45.28 29.49
CA ARG A 61 -36.47 -44.37 29.19
C ARG A 61 -35.13 -44.95 29.64
N PHE A 62 -35.10 -45.62 30.78
CA PHE A 62 -33.90 -46.29 31.29
C PHE A 62 -33.51 -47.47 30.39
N GLN A 63 -34.49 -48.26 29.93
CA GLN A 63 -34.26 -49.33 28.95
C GLN A 63 -33.61 -48.78 27.68
N ARG A 64 -34.23 -47.76 27.08
CA ARG A 64 -33.78 -47.22 25.79
C ARG A 64 -32.41 -46.52 25.90
N ARG A 65 -32.18 -45.76 26.98
CA ARG A 65 -31.00 -44.88 27.10
C ARG A 65 -29.85 -45.50 27.89
N VAL A 66 -30.12 -46.25 28.96
CA VAL A 66 -29.10 -46.68 29.94
C VAL A 66 -28.78 -48.17 29.85
N CYS A 67 -29.79 -49.05 29.83
CA CYS A 67 -29.58 -50.49 29.90
C CYS A 67 -30.45 -51.26 28.89
N PRO A 68 -29.89 -51.78 27.78
CA PRO A 68 -30.65 -52.52 26.78
C PRO A 68 -31.16 -53.88 27.23
N LEU A 69 -30.63 -54.44 28.32
CA LEU A 69 -31.06 -55.72 28.88
C LEU A 69 -32.36 -55.63 29.67
N LEU A 70 -32.90 -54.42 29.87
CA LEU A 70 -34.15 -54.29 30.59
C LEU A 70 -35.30 -54.71 29.67
N THR A 71 -36.19 -55.60 30.11
CA THR A 71 -37.39 -56.03 29.36
C THR A 71 -38.60 -56.04 30.28
N LYS A 72 -39.82 -56.02 29.71
CA LYS A 72 -41.04 -56.24 30.49
C LYS A 72 -41.33 -57.74 30.56
N SER A 73 -41.60 -58.27 31.74
CA SER A 73 -42.07 -59.64 31.94
C SER A 73 -43.55 -59.76 31.52
N ALA A 74 -44.06 -60.98 31.42
CA ALA A 74 -45.47 -61.25 31.14
C ALA A 74 -46.43 -60.60 32.17
N LYS A 75 -45.94 -60.36 33.39
CA LYS A 75 -46.68 -59.69 34.47
C LYS A 75 -46.60 -58.15 34.41
N GLY A 76 -45.92 -57.61 33.41
CA GLY A 76 -45.71 -56.16 33.24
C GLY A 76 -44.57 -55.57 34.08
N GLU A 77 -43.79 -56.40 34.79
CA GLU A 77 -42.68 -55.96 35.64
C GLU A 77 -41.40 -55.74 34.83
N TRP A 78 -40.53 -54.85 35.29
CA TRP A 78 -39.26 -54.55 34.64
C TRP A 78 -38.13 -55.45 35.14
N VAL A 79 -37.73 -56.38 34.30
CA VAL A 79 -36.80 -57.46 34.61
C VAL A 79 -35.54 -57.38 33.73
N CYS A 80 -34.44 -57.93 34.20
CA CYS A 80 -33.23 -58.09 33.41
C CYS A 80 -33.37 -59.32 32.51
N SER A 81 -33.15 -59.16 31.20
CA SER A 81 -33.30 -60.23 30.21
C SER A 81 -32.24 -61.32 30.28
N VAL A 82 -31.20 -61.15 31.11
CA VAL A 82 -30.06 -62.06 31.21
C VAL A 82 -29.71 -62.36 32.67
N PRO A 83 -29.13 -63.55 32.96
CA PRO A 83 -28.66 -63.89 34.30
C PRO A 83 -27.43 -63.04 34.70
N PRO A 84 -27.10 -62.95 36.01
CA PRO A 84 -25.94 -62.20 36.54
C PRO A 84 -24.62 -62.46 35.79
N ALA A 85 -24.39 -63.71 35.38
CA ALA A 85 -23.17 -64.12 34.67
C ALA A 85 -22.98 -63.40 33.32
N GLN A 86 -24.05 -62.90 32.70
CA GLN A 86 -24.03 -62.25 31.40
C GLN A 86 -24.14 -60.71 31.50
N VAL A 87 -24.26 -60.16 32.71
CA VAL A 87 -24.31 -58.71 32.90
C VAL A 87 -22.96 -58.08 32.51
N ARG A 88 -23.03 -57.02 31.69
CA ARG A 88 -21.88 -56.28 31.20
C ARG A 88 -22.10 -54.77 31.24
N PRO A 89 -21.03 -53.96 31.37
CA PRO A 89 -21.12 -52.52 31.17
C PRO A 89 -21.34 -52.17 29.69
N TYR A 90 -21.95 -51.02 29.45
CA TYR A 90 -22.30 -50.44 28.15
C TYR A 90 -21.53 -49.15 27.87
N TRP A 91 -20.22 -49.13 28.17
CA TRP A 91 -19.37 -47.96 27.94
C TRP A 91 -19.41 -47.45 26.50
N GLY A 92 -19.54 -48.33 25.50
CA GLY A 92 -19.69 -47.93 24.11
C GLY A 92 -20.89 -46.99 23.87
N ARG A 93 -22.03 -47.20 24.54
CA ARG A 93 -23.20 -46.31 24.42
C ARG A 93 -22.98 -44.97 25.14
N VAL A 94 -22.30 -45.01 26.28
CA VAL A 94 -21.97 -43.81 27.06
C VAL A 94 -21.01 -42.92 26.26
N PHE A 95 -19.91 -43.49 25.76
CA PHE A 95 -18.94 -42.76 24.94
C PHE A 95 -19.54 -42.30 23.61
N ALA A 96 -20.34 -43.13 22.92
CA ALA A 96 -21.02 -42.68 21.70
C ALA A 96 -21.95 -41.50 21.96
N SER A 97 -22.76 -41.56 23.03
CA SER A 97 -23.70 -40.47 23.36
C SER A 97 -22.98 -39.17 23.74
N HIS A 98 -21.91 -39.26 24.55
CA HIS A 98 -21.11 -38.10 24.93
C HIS A 98 -20.29 -37.55 23.76
N ALA A 99 -19.73 -38.41 22.90
CA ALA A 99 -19.04 -37.99 21.69
C ALA A 99 -20.00 -37.26 20.74
N THR A 100 -21.19 -37.80 20.48
CA THR A 100 -22.20 -37.14 19.65
C THR A 100 -22.64 -35.81 20.25
N ALA A 101 -22.89 -35.75 21.56
CA ALA A 101 -23.24 -34.50 22.23
C ALA A 101 -22.10 -33.46 22.16
N GLY A 102 -20.86 -33.90 22.37
CA GLY A 102 -19.67 -33.05 22.28
C GLY A 102 -19.47 -32.49 20.86
N ILE A 103 -19.57 -33.35 19.84
CA ILE A 103 -19.52 -32.93 18.43
C ILE A 103 -20.63 -31.94 18.13
N ALA A 104 -21.87 -32.20 18.57
CA ALA A 104 -22.99 -31.30 18.35
C ALA A 104 -22.76 -29.92 18.99
N VAL A 105 -22.24 -29.87 20.23
CA VAL A 105 -21.90 -28.61 20.90
C VAL A 105 -20.82 -27.84 20.13
N VAL A 106 -19.75 -28.52 19.70
CA VAL A 106 -18.68 -27.89 18.91
C VAL A 106 -19.24 -27.33 17.60
N LEU A 107 -20.04 -28.10 16.86
CA LEU A 107 -20.65 -27.67 15.60
C LEU A 107 -21.58 -26.47 15.78
N ILE A 108 -22.41 -26.48 16.81
CA ILE A 108 -23.32 -25.35 17.11
C ILE A 108 -22.51 -24.12 17.50
N ALA A 109 -21.55 -24.25 18.42
CA ALA A 109 -20.72 -23.13 18.86
C ALA A 109 -19.92 -22.53 17.70
N GLY A 110 -19.23 -23.36 16.91
CA GLY A 110 -18.47 -22.89 15.76
C GLY A 110 -19.35 -22.31 14.65
N GLY A 111 -20.56 -22.85 14.44
CA GLY A 111 -21.55 -22.29 13.51
C GLY A 111 -22.04 -20.90 13.95
N LEU A 112 -22.32 -20.73 15.25
CA LEU A 112 -22.69 -19.44 15.83
C LEU A 112 -21.54 -18.43 15.76
N THR A 113 -20.32 -18.85 16.09
CA THR A 113 -19.13 -17.99 15.96
C THR A 113 -18.88 -17.57 14.52
N TRP A 114 -18.97 -18.51 13.57
CA TRP A 114 -18.82 -18.23 12.15
C TRP A 114 -19.90 -17.26 11.65
N GLY A 115 -21.17 -17.49 11.99
CA GLY A 115 -22.28 -16.61 11.64
C GLY A 115 -22.13 -15.21 12.25
N GLY A 116 -21.77 -15.12 13.53
CA GLY A 116 -21.53 -13.84 14.21
C GLY A 116 -20.35 -13.06 13.60
N MET A 117 -19.24 -13.73 13.27
CA MET A 117 -18.12 -13.09 12.58
C MET A 117 -18.55 -12.56 11.21
N ARG A 118 -19.27 -13.36 10.42
CA ARG A 118 -19.78 -12.93 9.10
C ARG A 118 -20.73 -11.75 9.19
N LEU A 119 -21.59 -11.70 10.22
CA LEU A 119 -22.51 -10.58 10.46
C LEU A 119 -21.77 -9.25 10.70
N VAL A 120 -20.60 -9.28 11.35
CA VAL A 120 -19.75 -8.09 11.58
C VAL A 120 -18.99 -7.66 10.32
N GLY A 121 -18.93 -8.48 9.27
CA GLY A 121 -18.12 -8.25 8.06
C GLY A 121 -16.87 -9.15 7.95
N TYR A 122 -16.67 -10.03 8.94
CA TYR A 122 -15.80 -11.21 8.92
C TYR A 122 -15.79 -12.01 7.61
N ARG A 123 -14.83 -11.86 6.69
CA ARG A 123 -14.64 -12.80 5.57
C ARG A 123 -13.96 -14.13 6.00
N VAL A 124 -14.51 -14.77 7.05
CA VAL A 124 -13.99 -16.03 7.60
C VAL A 124 -14.58 -17.26 6.88
N THR A 125 -13.76 -18.30 6.73
CA THR A 125 -14.21 -19.63 6.29
C THR A 125 -14.52 -20.53 7.49
N LEU A 126 -15.35 -21.56 7.31
CA LEU A 126 -15.63 -22.54 8.37
C LEU A 126 -14.33 -23.21 8.85
N ARG A 127 -13.38 -23.47 7.94
CA ARG A 127 -12.05 -24.00 8.30
C ARG A 127 -11.35 -23.12 9.33
N GLN A 128 -11.32 -21.81 9.11
CA GLN A 128 -10.66 -20.86 10.01
C GLN A 128 -11.33 -20.76 11.38
N VAL A 129 -12.61 -21.15 11.51
CA VAL A 129 -13.31 -21.16 12.80
C VAL A 129 -13.08 -22.49 13.53
N PHE A 130 -13.24 -23.61 12.83
CA PHE A 130 -13.18 -24.95 13.43
C PHE A 130 -11.78 -25.55 13.56
N TRP A 131 -10.79 -25.07 12.79
CA TRP A 131 -9.47 -25.68 12.71
C TRP A 131 -8.39 -24.81 13.37
N PRO A 132 -7.82 -25.23 14.51
CA PRO A 132 -6.85 -24.41 15.25
C PRO A 132 -5.61 -24.01 14.45
N ARG A 133 -5.13 -24.87 13.54
CA ARG A 133 -3.95 -24.52 12.71
C ARG A 133 -4.23 -23.38 11.73
N ALA A 134 -5.49 -23.12 11.40
CA ALA A 134 -5.91 -22.01 10.54
C ALA A 134 -6.18 -20.71 11.33
N TRP A 135 -6.11 -20.71 12.66
CA TRP A 135 -6.39 -19.52 13.47
C TRP A 135 -5.35 -18.41 13.30
N SER A 136 -4.14 -18.75 12.86
CA SER A 136 -3.12 -17.75 12.48
C SER A 136 -3.60 -16.84 11.34
N GLU A 137 -4.42 -17.37 10.43
CA GLU A 137 -5.00 -16.62 9.29
C GLU A 137 -6.05 -15.59 9.74
N LEU A 138 -6.64 -15.75 10.95
CA LEU A 138 -7.64 -14.80 11.46
C LEU A 138 -7.06 -13.39 11.66
N LYS A 139 -5.74 -13.26 11.87
CA LYS A 139 -5.07 -11.96 11.90
C LYS A 139 -5.17 -11.25 10.56
N GLN A 140 -4.97 -11.98 9.45
CA GLN A 140 -5.11 -11.45 8.11
C GLN A 140 -6.56 -11.07 7.81
N VAL A 141 -7.52 -11.94 8.14
CA VAL A 141 -8.95 -11.63 7.96
C VAL A 141 -9.39 -10.40 8.75
N ARG A 142 -8.86 -10.22 9.97
CA ARG A 142 -9.11 -9.02 10.78
C ARG A 142 -8.47 -7.79 10.16
N SER A 143 -7.24 -7.91 9.64
CA SER A 143 -6.56 -6.83 8.91
C SER A 143 -7.37 -6.38 7.68
N ASP A 144 -7.87 -7.34 6.89
CA ASP A 144 -8.67 -7.06 5.69
C ASP A 144 -9.95 -6.28 6.03
N LEU A 145 -10.64 -6.62 7.13
CA LEU A 145 -11.80 -5.85 7.59
C LEU A 145 -11.44 -4.39 7.88
N PHE A 146 -10.31 -4.14 8.55
CA PHE A 146 -9.87 -2.78 8.84
C PHE A 146 -9.44 -2.03 7.59
N ARG A 147 -8.86 -2.72 6.59
CA ARG A 147 -8.59 -2.12 5.28
C ARG A 147 -9.87 -1.72 4.57
N ASP A 148 -10.87 -2.61 4.50
CA ASP A 148 -12.18 -2.32 3.89
C ASP A 148 -12.85 -1.12 4.59
N LYS A 149 -12.74 -1.03 5.92
CA LYS A 149 -13.21 0.15 6.69
C LYS A 149 -12.44 1.42 6.36
N ALA A 150 -11.13 1.34 6.17
CA ALA A 150 -10.32 2.49 5.79
C ALA A 150 -10.68 3.01 4.41
N GLU A 151 -10.92 2.11 3.44
CA GLU A 151 -11.40 2.47 2.11
C GLU A 151 -12.77 3.14 2.18
N ALA A 152 -13.71 2.58 2.93
CA ALA A 152 -15.02 3.18 3.16
C ALA A 152 -14.92 4.58 3.80
N ALA A 153 -14.03 4.75 4.80
CA ALA A 153 -13.79 6.05 5.42
C ALA A 153 -13.18 7.07 4.44
N LEU A 154 -12.30 6.65 3.52
CA LEU A 154 -11.80 7.54 2.47
C LEU A 154 -12.89 7.97 1.49
N VAL A 155 -13.77 7.05 1.07
CA VAL A 155 -14.92 7.37 0.22
C VAL A 155 -15.86 8.35 0.94
N ALA A 156 -16.03 8.20 2.26
CA ALA A 156 -16.80 9.13 3.09
C ALA A 156 -16.07 10.45 3.40
N GLY A 157 -14.86 10.68 2.88
CA GLY A 157 -14.09 11.90 3.13
C GLY A 157 -13.54 12.04 4.56
N GLN A 158 -13.35 10.91 5.27
CA GLN A 158 -12.90 10.84 6.66
C GLN A 158 -11.45 10.30 6.76
N PRO A 159 -10.42 11.06 6.35
CA PRO A 159 -9.05 10.57 6.25
C PRO A 159 -8.41 10.21 7.60
N ARG A 160 -8.84 10.85 8.70
CA ARG A 160 -8.35 10.52 10.04
C ARG A 160 -8.78 9.12 10.48
N GLU A 161 -10.03 8.76 10.20
CA GLU A 161 -10.56 7.43 10.49
C GLU A 161 -9.91 6.38 9.59
N ALA A 162 -9.68 6.70 8.30
CA ALA A 162 -8.94 5.82 7.40
C ALA A 162 -7.52 5.52 7.92
N ILE A 163 -6.78 6.53 8.38
CA ILE A 163 -5.45 6.34 8.97
C ILE A 163 -5.52 5.45 10.23
N ALA A 164 -6.48 5.70 11.12
CA ALA A 164 -6.63 4.90 12.34
C ALA A 164 -6.89 3.43 12.01
N ASN A 165 -7.80 3.16 11.06
CA ASN A 165 -8.09 1.80 10.61
C ASN A 165 -6.87 1.14 9.94
N LEU A 166 -6.12 1.86 9.10
CA LEU A 166 -4.90 1.33 8.45
C LEU A 166 -3.76 1.05 9.44
N LEU A 167 -3.62 1.86 10.49
CA LEU A 167 -2.67 1.59 11.57
C LEU A 167 -3.00 0.27 12.28
N VAL A 168 -4.28 0.02 12.57
CA VAL A 168 -4.74 -1.24 13.16
C VAL A 168 -4.53 -2.42 12.20
N ALA A 169 -4.88 -2.25 10.91
CA ALA A 169 -4.64 -3.28 9.89
C ALA A 169 -3.16 -3.67 9.83
N ARG A 170 -2.26 -2.68 9.76
CA ARG A 170 -0.81 -2.91 9.76
C ARG A 170 -0.30 -3.56 11.04
N GLN A 171 -0.82 -3.19 12.20
CA GLN A 171 -0.42 -3.82 13.46
C GLN A 171 -0.80 -5.32 13.49
N LEU A 172 -1.94 -5.67 12.89
CA LEU A 172 -2.40 -7.05 12.78
C LEU A 172 -1.62 -7.86 11.72
N ASN A 173 -1.30 -7.21 10.59
CA ASN A 173 -0.53 -7.80 9.51
C ASN A 173 0.54 -6.82 9.00
N PRO A 174 1.75 -6.80 9.63
CA PRO A 174 2.83 -5.92 9.19
C PRO A 174 3.36 -6.24 7.78
N GLY A 175 3.07 -7.43 7.26
CA GLY A 175 3.46 -7.89 5.93
C GLY A 175 2.50 -7.46 4.81
N ASP A 176 1.43 -6.72 5.10
CA ASP A 176 0.55 -6.19 4.06
C ASP A 176 1.14 -4.90 3.44
N TYR A 177 1.86 -5.08 2.33
CA TYR A 177 2.47 -3.99 1.57
C TYR A 177 1.45 -2.93 1.12
N ALA A 178 0.28 -3.36 0.64
CA ALA A 178 -0.72 -2.46 0.06
C ALA A 178 -1.30 -1.52 1.13
N SER A 179 -1.70 -2.06 2.28
CA SER A 179 -2.15 -1.25 3.43
C SER A 179 -1.04 -0.33 3.94
N GLY A 180 0.21 -0.81 3.96
CA GLY A 180 1.37 -0.01 4.31
C GLY A 180 1.56 1.20 3.39
N MET A 181 1.51 0.99 2.07
CA MET A 181 1.67 2.07 1.10
C MET A 181 0.51 3.07 1.12
N MET A 182 -0.73 2.59 1.28
CA MET A 182 -1.90 3.45 1.45
C MET A 182 -1.74 4.34 2.69
N LEU A 183 -1.30 3.75 3.82
CA LEU A 183 -1.00 4.50 5.04
C LEU A 183 0.12 5.51 4.82
N ALA A 184 1.21 5.14 4.14
CA ALA A 184 2.31 6.07 3.85
C ALA A 184 1.84 7.28 3.04
N GLN A 185 1.01 7.05 2.01
CA GLN A 185 0.43 8.12 1.18
C GLN A 185 -0.47 9.05 2.00
N LEU A 186 -1.29 8.52 2.91
CA LEU A 186 -2.12 9.35 3.79
C LEU A 186 -1.29 10.10 4.85
N LEU A 187 -0.29 9.44 5.44
CA LEU A 187 0.62 10.08 6.40
C LEU A 187 1.45 11.18 5.74
N GLN A 188 1.85 11.01 4.48
CA GLN A 188 2.48 12.07 3.72
C GLN A 188 1.63 13.34 3.67
N LEU A 189 0.30 13.21 3.62
CA LEU A 189 -0.63 14.33 3.60
C LEU A 189 -0.85 14.96 4.99
N ILE A 190 -0.82 14.18 6.07
CA ILE A 190 -1.22 14.71 7.39
C ILE A 190 -0.01 14.97 8.29
N GLN A 191 1.03 14.15 8.20
CA GLN A 191 2.19 14.13 9.09
C GLN A 191 3.50 13.91 8.30
N PRO A 192 3.88 14.88 7.43
CA PRO A 192 5.01 14.73 6.53
C PRO A 192 6.33 14.44 7.25
N GLU A 193 6.54 14.94 8.47
CA GLU A 193 7.78 14.71 9.22
C GLU A 193 7.98 13.24 9.63
N THR A 194 6.89 12.49 9.85
CA THR A 194 6.95 11.10 10.32
C THR A 194 7.08 10.08 9.20
N VAL A 195 6.70 10.47 7.97
CA VAL A 195 6.58 9.52 6.85
C VAL A 195 7.92 8.93 6.42
N ASP A 196 9.03 9.65 6.62
CA ASP A 196 10.37 9.15 6.27
C ASP A 196 10.79 7.97 7.14
N GLY A 197 10.49 8.03 8.44
CA GLY A 197 10.69 6.91 9.35
C GLY A 197 9.86 5.70 8.93
N PHE A 198 8.63 5.95 8.48
CA PHE A 198 7.73 4.91 7.98
C PHE A 198 8.24 4.27 6.68
N TYR A 199 8.68 5.06 5.69
CA TYR A 199 9.28 4.52 4.46
C TYR A 199 10.55 3.72 4.73
N ARG A 200 11.42 4.15 5.65
CA ARG A 200 12.59 3.37 6.08
C ARG A 200 12.21 2.05 6.73
N GLN A 201 11.09 2.01 7.45
CA GLN A 201 10.56 0.77 8.01
C GLN A 201 10.01 -0.13 6.90
N MET A 202 9.19 0.42 5.99
CA MET A 202 8.66 -0.30 4.82
C MET A 202 9.77 -0.92 3.98
N PHE A 203 10.83 -0.16 3.70
CA PHE A 203 11.99 -0.62 2.92
C PHE A 203 12.68 -1.83 3.55
N ARG A 204 12.71 -1.91 4.89
CA ARG A 204 13.26 -3.05 5.63
C ARG A 204 12.31 -4.25 5.70
N GLN A 205 11.00 -3.99 5.76
CA GLN A 205 9.98 -5.03 5.90
C GLN A 205 9.62 -5.70 4.56
N HIS A 206 9.78 -4.96 3.45
CA HIS A 206 9.39 -5.39 2.10
C HIS A 206 10.55 -5.24 1.10
N PRO A 207 11.64 -6.02 1.24
CA PRO A 207 12.77 -5.96 0.32
C PRO A 207 12.36 -6.26 -1.13
N GLU A 208 11.32 -7.07 -1.34
CA GLU A 208 10.76 -7.39 -2.66
C GLU A 208 10.14 -6.17 -3.37
N HIS A 209 9.72 -5.14 -2.63
CA HIS A 209 9.15 -3.89 -3.14
C HIS A 209 10.11 -2.70 -2.99
N ALA A 210 11.39 -2.94 -2.67
CA ALA A 210 12.35 -1.88 -2.33
C ALA A 210 12.45 -0.77 -3.40
N ASN A 211 12.51 -1.12 -4.68
CA ASN A 211 12.62 -0.13 -5.76
C ASN A 211 11.37 0.74 -5.90
N GLU A 212 10.19 0.14 -5.77
CA GLU A 212 8.91 0.86 -5.82
C GLU A 212 8.78 1.82 -4.63
N ILE A 213 9.09 1.33 -3.43
CA ILE A 213 9.13 2.12 -2.20
C ILE A 213 10.09 3.29 -2.35
N ALA A 214 11.30 3.06 -2.85
CA ALA A 214 12.30 4.10 -3.04
C ALA A 214 11.82 5.18 -4.02
N ARG A 215 11.22 4.79 -5.15
CA ARG A 215 10.70 5.75 -6.14
C ARG A 215 9.58 6.62 -5.56
N ILE A 216 8.63 6.01 -4.85
CA ILE A 216 7.52 6.74 -4.21
C ILE A 216 8.04 7.64 -3.09
N TRP A 217 8.97 7.14 -2.27
CA TRP A 217 9.58 7.90 -1.19
C TRP A 217 10.41 9.07 -1.73
N CYS A 218 11.18 8.87 -2.80
CA CYS A 218 11.90 9.94 -3.49
C CYS A 218 10.95 11.03 -4.00
N ARG A 219 9.86 10.65 -4.69
CA ARG A 219 8.82 11.59 -5.11
C ARG A 219 8.19 12.33 -3.93
N SER A 220 7.97 11.64 -2.82
CA SER A 220 7.46 12.24 -1.58
C SER A 220 8.42 13.26 -0.97
N MET A 221 9.73 13.00 -0.97
CA MET A 221 10.75 13.93 -0.48
C MET A 221 10.94 15.12 -1.44
N LEU A 222 10.95 14.88 -2.76
CA LEU A 222 10.93 15.93 -3.79
C LEU A 222 9.73 16.85 -3.58
N ALA A 223 8.55 16.26 -3.40
CA ALA A 223 7.32 16.94 -3.04
C ALA A 223 7.33 17.52 -1.61
N ARG A 224 8.40 17.44 -0.83
CA ARG A 224 8.49 18.20 0.44
C ARG A 224 9.67 19.16 0.47
N GLY A 225 10.46 19.20 -0.60
CA GLY A 225 11.70 19.97 -0.64
C GLY A 225 12.81 19.41 0.23
N GLN A 226 12.72 18.15 0.63
CA GLN A 226 13.72 17.50 1.47
C GLN A 226 14.89 17.00 0.62
N MET A 227 15.62 17.92 0.00
CA MET A 227 16.63 17.61 -1.00
C MET A 227 17.83 16.85 -0.43
N ALA A 228 18.21 17.08 0.83
CA ALA A 228 19.21 16.26 1.51
C ALA A 228 18.80 14.77 1.56
N GLY A 229 17.52 14.48 1.81
CA GLY A 229 16.98 13.12 1.81
C GLY A 229 16.92 12.52 0.41
N VAL A 230 16.51 13.30 -0.59
CA VAL A 230 16.54 12.91 -2.02
C VAL A 230 17.95 12.55 -2.46
N ALA A 231 18.94 13.38 -2.15
CA ALA A 231 20.34 13.14 -2.48
C ALA A 231 20.86 11.84 -1.86
N ALA A 232 20.61 11.63 -0.57
CA ALA A 232 21.03 10.43 0.14
C ALA A 232 20.38 9.16 -0.42
N LEU A 233 19.07 9.19 -0.69
CA LEU A 233 18.35 8.06 -1.27
C LEU A 233 18.81 7.78 -2.70
N ALA A 234 18.96 8.82 -3.53
CA ALA A 234 19.40 8.68 -4.91
C ALA A 234 20.83 8.11 -5.01
N GLN A 235 21.75 8.56 -4.15
CA GLN A 235 23.10 8.00 -4.07
C GLN A 235 23.09 6.51 -3.73
N LEU A 236 22.27 6.10 -2.76
CA LEU A 236 22.11 4.68 -2.42
C LEU A 236 21.54 3.88 -3.59
N GLN A 237 20.49 4.40 -4.25
CA GLN A 237 19.80 3.71 -5.32
C GLN A 237 20.61 3.65 -6.63
N LEU A 238 21.56 4.55 -6.86
CA LEU A 238 22.51 4.45 -7.97
C LEU A 238 23.33 3.14 -7.94
N VAL A 239 23.62 2.63 -6.74
CA VAL A 239 24.34 1.36 -6.56
C VAL A 239 23.37 0.17 -6.60
N MET A 240 22.19 0.32 -5.99
CA MET A 240 21.23 -0.78 -5.82
C MET A 240 20.39 -1.07 -7.08
N GLU A 241 20.11 -0.07 -7.91
CA GLU A 241 19.25 -0.17 -9.09
C GLU A 241 19.93 0.39 -10.36
N PRO A 242 20.95 -0.29 -10.93
CA PRO A 242 21.68 0.21 -12.10
C PRO A 242 20.78 0.49 -13.32
N GLY A 243 19.69 -0.28 -13.48
CA GLY A 243 18.73 -0.10 -14.57
C GLY A 243 17.98 1.25 -14.55
N ALA A 244 17.87 1.89 -13.39
CA ALA A 244 17.25 3.21 -13.23
C ALA A 244 18.26 4.32 -12.95
N SER A 245 19.56 4.08 -13.23
CA SER A 245 20.65 5.00 -12.87
C SER A 245 20.41 6.44 -13.36
N ALA A 246 19.85 6.62 -14.55
CA ALA A 246 19.61 7.96 -15.12
C ALA A 246 18.61 8.77 -14.27
N ALA A 247 17.53 8.14 -13.81
CA ALA A 247 16.53 8.80 -12.96
C ALA A 247 17.12 9.16 -11.58
N TRP A 248 17.91 8.26 -11.00
CA TRP A 248 18.58 8.49 -9.72
C TRP A 248 19.69 9.54 -9.83
N ALA A 249 20.48 9.53 -10.91
CA ALA A 249 21.46 10.58 -11.19
C ALA A 249 20.79 11.95 -11.33
N HIS A 250 19.63 12.01 -12.00
CA HIS A 250 18.86 13.25 -12.11
C HIS A 250 18.37 13.77 -10.75
N ALA A 251 17.77 12.90 -9.94
CA ALA A 251 17.34 13.26 -8.59
C ALA A 251 18.52 13.76 -7.73
N LEU A 252 19.67 13.10 -7.81
CA LEU A 252 20.90 13.49 -7.11
C LEU A 252 21.41 14.85 -7.57
N LEU A 253 21.50 15.09 -8.88
CA LEU A 253 21.96 16.37 -9.44
C LEU A 253 21.04 17.51 -9.07
N THR A 254 19.72 17.32 -9.20
CA THR A 254 18.72 18.32 -8.78
C THR A 254 18.87 18.65 -7.31
N ALA A 255 18.97 17.63 -6.44
CA ALA A 255 19.14 17.84 -5.01
C ALA A 255 20.46 18.55 -4.67
N ALA A 256 21.57 18.16 -5.32
CA ALA A 256 22.87 18.80 -5.13
C ALA A 256 22.88 20.26 -5.61
N ARG A 257 22.20 20.57 -6.72
CA ARG A 257 22.03 21.96 -7.21
C ARG A 257 21.22 22.79 -6.22
N TRP A 258 20.14 22.22 -5.68
CA TRP A 258 19.28 22.90 -4.70
C TRP A 258 20.04 23.24 -3.42
N GLU A 259 20.78 22.28 -2.88
CA GLU A 259 21.58 22.45 -1.65
C GLU A 259 22.95 23.11 -1.89
N ARG A 260 23.32 23.36 -3.16
CA ARG A 260 24.65 23.83 -3.59
C ARG A 260 25.79 22.95 -3.05
N ASN A 261 25.56 21.64 -2.97
CA ASN A 261 26.50 20.67 -2.42
C ASN A 261 27.33 20.00 -3.52
N TRP A 262 28.33 20.73 -4.03
CA TRP A 262 29.19 20.26 -5.12
C TRP A 262 30.20 19.19 -4.68
N ASP A 263 30.50 19.13 -3.38
CA ASP A 263 31.39 18.11 -2.82
C ASP A 263 30.75 16.73 -2.87
N LEU A 264 29.42 16.64 -2.72
CA LEU A 264 28.68 15.41 -2.94
C LEU A 264 28.86 14.90 -4.37
N LEU A 265 28.73 15.77 -5.38
CA LEU A 265 28.93 15.39 -6.78
C LEU A 265 30.35 14.94 -7.06
N THR A 266 31.34 15.61 -6.46
CA THR A 266 32.75 15.20 -6.56
C THR A 266 33.00 13.83 -5.94
N LYS A 267 32.39 13.55 -4.78
CA LYS A 267 32.47 12.23 -4.14
C LYS A 267 31.89 11.15 -5.04
N VAL A 268 30.72 11.39 -5.63
CA VAL A 268 30.08 10.43 -6.54
C VAL A 268 30.90 10.24 -7.83
N ALA A 269 31.46 11.32 -8.39
CA ALA A 269 32.33 11.26 -9.56
C ALA A 269 33.57 10.37 -9.35
N ASN A 270 34.15 10.42 -8.15
CA ASN A 270 35.38 9.70 -7.82
C ASN A 270 35.16 8.31 -7.20
N ASP A 271 33.92 7.91 -6.88
CA ASP A 271 33.62 6.62 -6.27
C ASP A 271 33.52 5.53 -7.34
N PRO A 272 34.45 4.56 -7.42
CA PRO A 272 34.46 3.53 -8.46
C PRO A 272 33.24 2.58 -8.40
N LYS A 273 32.50 2.54 -7.29
CA LYS A 273 31.27 1.75 -7.16
C LYS A 273 30.09 2.37 -7.90
N MET A 274 30.18 3.65 -8.27
CA MET A 274 29.11 4.37 -8.94
C MET A 274 29.06 4.04 -10.44
N PRO A 275 27.85 3.95 -11.04
CA PRO A 275 27.71 3.75 -12.49
C PRO A 275 28.51 4.78 -13.29
N ALA A 276 29.17 4.33 -14.37
CA ALA A 276 30.05 5.20 -15.18
C ALA A 276 29.34 6.48 -15.68
N MET A 277 28.08 6.36 -16.10
CA MET A 277 27.23 7.49 -16.47
C MET A 277 27.07 8.49 -15.33
N ALA A 278 26.76 8.02 -14.11
CA ALA A 278 26.55 8.91 -12.97
C ALA A 278 27.87 9.62 -12.60
N ARG A 279 29.00 8.92 -12.70
CA ARG A 279 30.33 9.51 -12.49
C ARG A 279 30.62 10.60 -13.51
N GLU A 280 30.41 10.33 -14.79
CA GLU A 280 30.61 11.28 -15.89
C GLU A 280 29.78 12.56 -15.68
N VAL A 281 28.49 12.43 -15.44
CA VAL A 281 27.60 13.59 -15.28
C VAL A 281 27.91 14.37 -14.00
N CYS A 282 28.19 13.69 -12.89
CA CYS A 282 28.56 14.37 -11.65
C CYS A 282 29.93 15.07 -11.76
N ALA A 283 30.89 14.49 -12.48
CA ALA A 283 32.19 15.12 -12.74
C ALA A 283 32.02 16.39 -13.58
N LEU A 284 31.24 16.31 -14.66
CA LEU A 284 30.94 17.46 -15.51
C LEU A 284 30.25 18.58 -14.72
N GLU A 285 29.20 18.26 -13.95
CA GLU A 285 28.50 19.25 -13.13
C GLU A 285 29.41 19.89 -12.08
N ALA A 286 30.22 19.08 -11.37
CA ALA A 286 31.16 19.59 -10.38
C ALA A 286 32.22 20.50 -11.00
N GLN A 287 32.72 20.16 -12.19
CA GLN A 287 33.69 20.98 -12.93
C GLN A 287 33.07 22.30 -13.39
N ILE A 288 31.86 22.27 -13.96
CA ILE A 288 31.12 23.45 -14.41
C ILE A 288 30.89 24.44 -13.26
N ARG A 289 30.57 23.94 -12.06
CA ARG A 289 30.24 24.78 -10.90
C ARG A 289 31.45 25.30 -10.13
N ARG A 290 32.61 24.65 -10.26
CA ARG A 290 33.88 25.08 -9.63
C ARG A 290 34.76 25.92 -10.56
N GLY A 291 34.68 25.69 -11.86
CA GLY A 291 35.47 26.40 -12.86
C GLY A 291 34.88 27.77 -13.19
N ASP A 292 35.70 28.59 -13.85
CA ASP A 292 35.19 29.75 -14.57
C ASP A 292 34.37 29.31 -15.80
N ALA A 293 33.66 30.27 -16.41
CA ALA A 293 32.82 29.99 -17.57
C ALA A 293 33.60 29.44 -18.78
N ALA A 294 34.89 29.77 -18.92
CA ALA A 294 35.72 29.30 -20.02
C ALA A 294 36.09 27.82 -19.83
N ALA A 295 36.50 27.42 -18.62
CA ALA A 295 36.78 26.04 -18.25
C ALA A 295 35.52 25.16 -18.35
N ALA A 296 34.35 25.68 -17.98
CA ALA A 296 33.07 24.99 -18.12
C ALA A 296 32.74 24.71 -19.60
N ARG A 297 32.91 25.71 -20.49
CA ARG A 297 32.72 25.53 -21.94
C ARG A 297 33.73 24.55 -22.54
N ALA A 298 35.00 24.64 -22.14
CA ALA A 298 36.02 23.70 -22.59
C ALA A 298 35.68 22.25 -22.20
N ALA A 299 35.19 22.03 -20.97
CA ALA A 299 34.73 20.72 -20.52
C ALA A 299 33.55 20.20 -21.35
N LEU A 300 32.58 21.08 -21.63
CA LEU A 300 31.44 20.76 -22.49
C LEU A 300 31.87 20.49 -23.94
N ALA A 301 32.95 21.08 -24.45
CA ALA A 301 33.47 20.81 -25.79
C ALA A 301 34.29 19.52 -25.87
N ALA A 302 35.14 19.25 -24.87
CA ALA A 302 36.10 18.15 -24.85
C ALA A 302 35.48 16.75 -24.76
N ALA A 303 34.21 16.63 -24.37
CA ALA A 303 33.48 15.37 -24.35
C ALA A 303 33.19 14.87 -25.79
N GLY A 304 34.22 14.51 -26.56
CA GLY A 304 34.12 14.22 -28.00
C GLY A 304 33.36 12.95 -28.40
N ARG A 305 32.73 12.22 -27.47
CA ARG A 305 31.89 11.05 -27.79
C ARG A 305 30.49 11.22 -27.20
N PRO A 306 29.43 10.78 -27.89
CA PRO A 306 28.12 10.66 -27.26
C PRO A 306 28.25 9.68 -26.09
N GLY A 307 28.12 10.19 -24.88
CA GLY A 307 28.03 9.38 -23.67
C GLY A 307 26.70 8.62 -23.64
N SER A 308 26.32 8.15 -22.47
CA SER A 308 24.95 7.65 -22.29
C SER A 308 23.90 8.70 -22.73
N PRO A 309 22.70 8.31 -23.19
CA PRO A 309 21.63 9.25 -23.56
C PRO A 309 21.39 10.34 -22.51
N TYR A 310 21.43 9.96 -21.23
CA TYR A 310 21.25 10.89 -20.12
C TYR A 310 22.43 11.89 -19.98
N ALA A 311 23.67 11.44 -20.15
CA ALA A 311 24.84 12.33 -20.12
C ALA A 311 24.79 13.34 -21.28
N THR A 312 24.40 12.89 -22.47
CA THR A 312 24.17 13.75 -23.63
C THR A 312 23.07 14.79 -23.35
N MET A 313 21.94 14.36 -22.78
CA MET A 313 20.87 15.26 -22.38
C MET A 313 21.37 16.34 -21.42
N GLN A 314 22.12 15.97 -20.38
CA GLN A 314 22.68 16.92 -19.41
C GLN A 314 23.68 17.88 -20.05
N ARG A 315 24.49 17.41 -21.00
CA ARG A 315 25.41 18.27 -21.75
C ARG A 315 24.68 19.31 -22.61
N VAL A 316 23.62 18.90 -23.31
CA VAL A 316 22.77 19.81 -24.10
C VAL A 316 22.11 20.85 -23.19
N GLU A 317 21.56 20.44 -22.04
CA GLU A 317 21.00 21.37 -21.06
C GLU A 317 22.02 22.42 -20.61
N ARG A 318 23.26 21.98 -20.34
CA ARG A 318 24.33 22.88 -19.89
C ARG A 318 24.75 23.87 -20.98
N LEU A 319 24.88 23.42 -22.23
CA LEU A 319 25.15 24.32 -23.37
C LEU A 319 24.06 25.38 -23.52
N ILE A 320 22.80 24.99 -23.39
CA ILE A 320 21.67 25.94 -23.41
C ILE A 320 21.79 26.95 -22.28
N GLU A 321 22.08 26.52 -21.05
CA GLU A 321 22.27 27.42 -19.91
C GLU A 321 23.44 28.41 -20.09
N PHE A 322 24.50 28.02 -20.83
CA PHE A 322 25.62 28.90 -21.17
C PHE A 322 25.34 29.85 -22.35
N GLY A 323 24.19 29.71 -23.01
CA GLY A 323 23.81 30.48 -24.20
C GLY A 323 24.36 29.92 -25.52
N ASP A 324 25.04 28.77 -25.49
CA ASP A 324 25.68 28.13 -26.65
C ASP A 324 24.63 27.29 -27.42
N THR A 325 23.57 27.96 -27.89
CA THR A 325 22.35 27.29 -28.40
C THR A 325 22.54 26.61 -29.74
N PHE A 326 23.50 27.06 -30.57
CA PHE A 326 23.77 26.43 -31.85
C PHE A 326 24.45 25.07 -31.67
N GLU A 327 25.46 25.02 -30.80
CA GLU A 327 26.17 23.80 -30.40
C GLU A 327 25.22 22.82 -29.71
N ALA A 328 24.33 23.33 -28.85
CA ALA A 328 23.29 22.53 -28.21
C ALA A 328 22.37 21.86 -29.24
N LEU A 329 21.88 22.62 -30.23
CA LEU A 329 20.99 22.11 -31.29
C LEU A 329 21.72 21.15 -32.23
N ASP A 330 23.00 21.38 -32.55
CA ASP A 330 23.78 20.47 -33.37
C ASP A 330 24.04 19.14 -32.65
N LEU A 331 24.43 19.18 -31.37
CA LEU A 331 24.58 17.98 -30.54
C LEU A 331 23.25 17.23 -30.41
N LEU A 332 22.14 17.94 -30.25
CA LEU A 332 20.81 17.35 -30.18
C LEU A 332 20.43 16.66 -31.50
N ARG A 333 20.74 17.28 -32.64
CA ARG A 333 20.53 16.71 -33.97
C ARG A 333 21.34 15.42 -34.17
N LEU A 334 22.61 15.43 -33.79
CA LEU A 334 23.51 14.26 -33.87
C LEU A 334 23.05 13.12 -32.94
N SER A 335 22.44 13.46 -31.81
CA SER A 335 22.06 12.49 -30.77
C SER A 335 20.59 12.07 -30.82
N ARG A 336 19.82 12.55 -31.80
CA ARG A 336 18.36 12.38 -31.87
C ARG A 336 17.91 10.93 -31.81
N ALA A 337 18.65 10.01 -32.43
CA ALA A 337 18.33 8.58 -32.44
C ALA A 337 18.49 7.90 -31.07
N SER A 338 19.26 8.50 -30.16
CA SER A 338 19.55 7.96 -28.83
C SER A 338 18.66 8.54 -27.72
N LEU A 339 17.94 9.64 -28.01
CA LEU A 339 17.14 10.38 -27.06
C LEU A 339 15.65 10.13 -27.28
N SER A 340 14.85 10.28 -26.22
CA SER A 340 13.39 10.21 -26.36
C SER A 340 12.88 11.43 -27.14
N GLY A 341 11.79 11.25 -27.91
CA GLY A 341 11.17 12.37 -28.63
C GLY A 341 10.73 13.51 -27.70
N ARG A 342 10.33 13.16 -26.46
CA ARG A 342 9.98 14.11 -25.40
C ARG A 342 11.18 14.95 -24.96
N ASP A 343 12.33 14.32 -24.73
CA ASP A 343 13.56 15.04 -24.37
C ASP A 343 14.05 15.95 -25.50
N VAL A 344 13.99 15.47 -26.75
CA VAL A 344 14.33 16.26 -27.93
C VAL A 344 13.44 17.49 -28.02
N ALA A 345 12.12 17.33 -27.94
CA ALA A 345 11.18 18.45 -27.98
C ALA A 345 11.47 19.47 -26.85
N ARG A 346 11.62 18.99 -25.61
CA ARG A 346 11.90 19.84 -24.44
C ARG A 346 13.19 20.65 -24.59
N LEU A 347 14.27 20.02 -25.06
CA LEU A 347 15.56 20.67 -25.24
C LEU A 347 15.56 21.64 -26.42
N THR A 348 14.90 21.29 -27.53
CA THR A 348 14.74 22.19 -28.69
C THR A 348 13.99 23.47 -28.30
N LEU A 349 12.87 23.35 -27.58
CA LEU A 349 12.11 24.50 -27.09
C LEU A 349 12.98 25.39 -26.18
N ALA A 350 13.73 24.78 -25.24
CA ALA A 350 14.62 25.52 -24.35
C ALA A 350 15.74 26.25 -25.12
N ALA A 351 16.36 25.60 -26.11
CA ALA A 351 17.38 26.21 -26.95
C ALA A 351 16.83 27.41 -27.75
N HIS A 352 15.64 27.30 -28.33
CA HIS A 352 15.03 28.42 -29.05
C HIS A 352 14.61 29.57 -28.14
N ALA A 353 14.14 29.29 -26.93
CA ALA A 353 13.80 30.31 -25.95
C ALA A 353 15.05 31.09 -25.48
N VAL A 354 16.13 30.39 -25.10
CA VAL A 354 17.38 31.03 -24.67
C VAL A 354 18.06 31.77 -25.83
N GLY A 355 18.06 31.17 -27.02
CA GLY A 355 18.62 31.76 -28.24
C GLY A 355 17.79 32.89 -28.84
N ARG A 356 16.68 33.28 -28.19
CA ARG A 356 15.78 34.37 -28.59
C ARG A 356 15.30 34.25 -30.04
N ASN A 357 14.92 33.03 -30.47
CA ASN A 357 14.39 32.76 -31.80
C ASN A 357 12.87 32.47 -31.74
N PRO A 358 12.02 33.51 -31.60
CA PRO A 358 10.58 33.33 -31.37
C PRO A 358 9.87 32.67 -32.55
N ALA A 359 10.34 32.86 -33.79
CA ALA A 359 9.74 32.25 -34.97
C ALA A 359 9.94 30.72 -34.98
N SER A 360 11.11 30.23 -34.60
CA SER A 360 11.36 28.78 -34.51
C SER A 360 10.66 28.18 -33.30
N LEU A 361 10.69 28.87 -32.15
CA LEU A 361 9.93 28.46 -30.97
C LEU A 361 8.43 28.32 -31.27
N GLN A 362 7.82 29.31 -31.94
CA GLN A 362 6.41 29.28 -32.32
C GLN A 362 6.08 28.12 -33.27
N ARG A 363 6.96 27.81 -34.23
CA ARG A 363 6.76 26.68 -35.15
C ARG A 363 6.77 25.35 -34.40
N GLU A 364 7.74 25.14 -33.52
CA GLU A 364 7.84 23.91 -32.72
C GLU A 364 6.65 23.76 -31.75
N VAL A 365 6.25 24.83 -31.08
CA VAL A 365 5.05 24.83 -30.21
C VAL A 365 3.80 24.48 -31.01
N SER A 366 3.58 25.14 -32.16
CA SER A 366 2.43 24.87 -33.03
C SER A 366 2.43 23.43 -33.54
N ALA A 367 3.59 22.86 -33.86
CA ALA A 367 3.70 21.46 -34.28
C ALA A 367 3.32 20.48 -33.15
N LEU A 368 3.79 20.74 -31.92
CA LEU A 368 3.50 19.89 -30.76
C LEU A 368 2.01 19.93 -30.36
N ILE A 369 1.41 21.12 -30.29
CA ILE A 369 0.00 21.25 -29.89
C ILE A 369 -0.98 20.95 -31.03
N GLY A 370 -0.50 20.86 -32.28
CA GLY A 370 -1.29 20.52 -33.46
C GLY A 370 -1.51 19.02 -33.64
N ALA A 371 -0.78 18.17 -32.90
CA ALA A 371 -0.98 16.72 -32.90
C ALA A 371 -2.36 16.34 -32.33
N ARG A 372 -2.88 15.18 -32.74
CA ARG A 372 -4.22 14.69 -32.34
C ARG A 372 -4.11 13.62 -31.24
N GLY A 373 -5.18 13.47 -30.46
CA GLY A 373 -5.27 12.44 -29.42
C GLY A 373 -4.23 12.63 -28.31
N ASP A 374 -3.68 11.53 -27.82
CA ASP A 374 -2.73 11.53 -26.70
C ASP A 374 -1.38 12.19 -27.07
N ASP A 375 -0.97 12.16 -28.33
CA ASP A 375 0.23 12.87 -28.80
C ASP A 375 0.07 14.39 -28.67
N GLY A 376 -1.13 14.90 -28.96
CA GLY A 376 -1.49 16.30 -28.73
C GLY A 376 -1.47 16.66 -27.25
N ALA A 377 -1.99 15.80 -26.38
CA ALA A 377 -1.96 15.99 -24.94
C ALA A 377 -0.52 15.99 -24.39
N ALA A 378 0.32 15.06 -24.85
CA ALA A 378 1.74 15.03 -24.51
C ALA A 378 2.48 16.29 -24.98
N GLY A 379 2.18 16.78 -26.20
CA GLY A 379 2.69 18.05 -26.71
C GLY A 379 2.31 19.24 -25.82
N VAL A 380 1.04 19.35 -25.44
CA VAL A 380 0.56 20.39 -24.52
C VAL A 380 1.25 20.29 -23.16
N ALA A 381 1.45 19.09 -22.61
CA ALA A 381 2.16 18.89 -21.34
C ALA A 381 3.63 19.36 -21.42
N ILE A 382 4.35 19.00 -22.50
CA ILE A 382 5.74 19.42 -22.74
C ILE A 382 5.84 20.94 -22.83
N VAL A 383 4.95 21.58 -23.60
CA VAL A 383 4.97 23.05 -23.75
C VAL A 383 4.55 23.73 -22.44
N GLY A 384 3.59 23.19 -21.69
CA GLY A 384 3.24 23.69 -20.35
C GLY A 384 4.43 23.67 -19.39
N GLN A 385 5.18 22.56 -19.36
CA GLN A 385 6.42 22.45 -18.57
C GLN A 385 7.50 23.43 -19.04
N HIS A 386 7.64 23.63 -20.35
CA HIS A 386 8.53 24.63 -20.91
C HIS A 386 8.17 26.04 -20.43
N LEU A 387 6.89 26.42 -20.44
CA LEU A 387 6.41 27.74 -20.02
C LEU A 387 6.57 28.01 -18.52
N ILE A 388 6.70 26.97 -17.69
CA ILE A 388 7.09 27.13 -16.28
C ILE A 388 8.52 27.66 -16.16
N ARG A 389 9.44 27.15 -16.99
CA ARG A 389 10.86 27.54 -17.00
C ARG A 389 11.10 28.84 -17.76
N TYR A 390 10.39 29.03 -18.88
CA TYR A 390 10.51 30.16 -19.79
C TYR A 390 9.13 30.81 -20.01
N PRO A 391 8.65 31.65 -19.07
CA PRO A 391 7.32 32.24 -19.16
C PRO A 391 7.13 33.07 -20.44
N ASN A 392 6.03 32.82 -21.15
CA ASN A 392 5.60 33.59 -22.32
C ASN A 392 4.06 33.63 -22.35
N ALA A 393 3.49 34.82 -22.12
CA ALA A 393 2.04 34.99 -21.99
C ALA A 393 1.27 34.63 -23.27
N ALA A 394 1.81 34.97 -24.45
CA ALA A 394 1.15 34.69 -25.73
C ALA A 394 1.10 33.18 -26.01
N LEU A 395 2.20 32.47 -25.79
CA LEU A 395 2.25 31.02 -25.93
C LEU A 395 1.36 30.32 -24.90
N LEU A 396 1.31 30.84 -23.67
CA LEU A 396 0.48 30.28 -22.62
C LEU A 396 -1.01 30.32 -22.97
N GLU A 397 -1.52 31.42 -23.53
CA GLU A 397 -2.90 31.49 -24.02
C GLU A 397 -3.17 30.47 -25.15
N GLN A 398 -2.23 30.33 -26.08
CA GLN A 398 -2.35 29.37 -27.17
C GLN A 398 -2.41 27.92 -26.65
N VAL A 399 -1.55 27.58 -25.70
CA VAL A 399 -1.47 26.25 -25.11
C VAL A 399 -2.67 25.98 -24.21
N ARG A 400 -3.19 26.99 -23.49
CA ARG A 400 -4.44 26.91 -22.74
C ARG A 400 -5.61 26.57 -23.66
N ALA A 401 -5.75 27.29 -24.79
CA ALA A 401 -6.79 27.02 -25.78
C ALA A 401 -6.65 25.63 -26.44
N ALA A 402 -5.43 25.11 -26.60
CA ALA A 402 -5.21 23.73 -27.03
C ALA A 402 -5.63 22.72 -25.95
N CYS A 403 -5.24 22.95 -24.69
CA CYS A 403 -5.56 22.08 -23.56
C CYS A 403 -7.07 21.89 -23.36
N LEU A 404 -7.86 22.96 -23.53
CA LEU A 404 -9.32 22.93 -23.38
C LEU A 404 -10.03 22.09 -24.44
N ARG A 405 -9.38 21.84 -25.59
CA ARG A 405 -9.94 21.05 -26.69
C ARG A 405 -9.56 19.56 -26.61
N LEU A 406 -8.72 19.17 -25.67
CA LEU A 406 -8.27 17.79 -25.52
C LEU A 406 -9.39 16.87 -24.99
N PRO A 407 -9.50 15.63 -25.48
CA PRO A 407 -10.45 14.66 -24.97
C PRO A 407 -10.11 14.24 -23.53
N ALA A 408 -11.10 13.78 -22.77
CA ALA A 408 -10.92 13.34 -21.40
C ALA A 408 -10.11 12.04 -21.31
N THR A 409 -8.79 12.16 -21.17
CA THR A 409 -7.85 11.06 -21.00
C THR A 409 -6.88 11.36 -19.85
N ALA A 410 -6.18 10.33 -19.35
CA ALA A 410 -5.12 10.54 -18.35
C ALA A 410 -4.00 11.47 -18.86
N ALA A 411 -3.70 11.42 -20.15
CA ALA A 411 -2.72 12.32 -20.78
C ALA A 411 -3.20 13.78 -20.76
N ARG A 412 -4.51 14.03 -20.94
CA ARG A 412 -5.09 15.37 -20.75
C ARG A 412 -4.89 15.85 -19.33
N ASP A 413 -5.05 15.01 -18.32
CA ASP A 413 -4.93 15.44 -16.93
C ASP A 413 -3.49 15.87 -16.58
N GLU A 414 -2.47 15.20 -17.13
CA GLU A 414 -1.07 15.67 -17.05
C GLU A 414 -0.89 17.02 -17.75
N ALA A 415 -1.43 17.16 -18.96
CA ALA A 415 -1.38 18.40 -19.74
C ALA A 415 -2.04 19.57 -18.99
N ALA A 416 -3.24 19.35 -18.45
CA ALA A 416 -3.97 20.32 -17.66
C ALA A 416 -3.22 20.72 -16.39
N ALA A 417 -2.59 19.76 -15.69
CA ALA A 417 -1.76 20.06 -14.52
C ALA A 417 -0.54 20.92 -14.89
N ALA A 418 0.14 20.64 -16.01
CA ALA A 418 1.27 21.44 -16.48
C ALA A 418 0.87 22.87 -16.83
N VAL A 419 -0.23 23.04 -17.59
CA VAL A 419 -0.75 24.36 -17.99
C VAL A 419 -1.28 25.14 -16.78
N PHE A 420 -1.93 24.46 -15.83
CA PHE A 420 -2.37 25.06 -14.56
C PHE A 420 -1.18 25.61 -13.77
N CYS A 421 -0.09 24.84 -13.64
CA CYS A 421 1.12 25.31 -12.95
C CYS A 421 1.76 26.50 -13.66
N ALA A 422 1.85 26.46 -15.00
CA ALA A 422 2.37 27.56 -15.80
C ALA A 422 1.53 28.84 -15.61
N ALA A 423 0.20 28.74 -15.70
CA ALA A 423 -0.72 29.86 -15.53
C ALA A 423 -0.68 30.46 -14.11
N ALA A 424 -0.61 29.61 -13.09
CA ALA A 424 -0.52 30.06 -11.71
C ALA A 424 0.80 30.80 -11.42
N LEU A 425 1.93 30.31 -11.92
CA LEU A 425 3.23 30.97 -11.81
C LEU A 425 3.34 32.25 -12.65
N ALA A 426 2.62 32.33 -13.77
CA ALA A 426 2.50 33.53 -14.58
C ALA A 426 1.51 34.57 -14.00
N GLY A 427 0.80 34.25 -12.92
CA GLY A 427 -0.17 35.16 -12.28
C GLY A 427 -1.52 35.28 -13.00
N GLN A 428 -1.85 34.39 -13.93
CA GLN A 428 -3.11 34.42 -14.68
C GLN A 428 -4.27 33.81 -13.86
N ALA A 429 -4.81 34.58 -12.92
CA ALA A 429 -5.85 34.10 -12.01
C ALA A 429 -7.13 33.62 -12.71
N ASP A 430 -7.54 34.31 -13.77
CA ASP A 430 -8.81 34.06 -14.46
C ASP A 430 -8.83 32.73 -15.21
N ALA A 431 -7.66 32.18 -15.57
CA ALA A 431 -7.54 30.90 -16.27
C ALA A 431 -7.66 29.69 -15.32
N LEU A 432 -7.40 29.85 -14.03
CA LEU A 432 -7.28 28.73 -13.09
C LEU A 432 -8.58 27.97 -12.83
N PRO A 433 -9.77 28.60 -12.70
CA PRO A 433 -11.02 27.87 -12.47
C PRO A 433 -11.38 26.93 -13.61
N GLU A 434 -11.09 27.31 -14.85
CA GLU A 434 -11.37 26.51 -16.05
C GLU A 434 -10.42 25.31 -16.14
N LEU A 435 -9.12 25.54 -15.98
CA LEU A 435 -8.11 24.48 -15.98
C LEU A 435 -8.32 23.49 -14.83
N ARG A 436 -8.77 23.96 -13.67
CA ARG A 436 -9.09 23.13 -12.51
C ARG A 436 -10.17 22.08 -12.82
N LYS A 437 -11.20 22.47 -13.59
CA LYS A 437 -12.30 21.57 -13.96
C LYS A 437 -11.84 20.42 -14.85
N LEU A 438 -10.74 20.59 -15.60
CA LEU A 438 -10.26 19.57 -16.53
C LEU A 438 -9.70 18.34 -15.81
N PHE A 439 -9.07 18.48 -14.64
CA PHE A 439 -8.46 17.35 -13.92
C PHE A 439 -9.15 17.00 -12.59
N SER A 440 -10.30 17.63 -12.29
CA SER A 440 -11.15 17.30 -11.13
C SER A 440 -12.15 16.16 -11.37
N GLY A 441 -12.17 15.57 -12.57
CA GLY A 441 -13.27 14.71 -13.05
C GLY A 441 -13.43 13.36 -12.36
N GLU A 442 -12.38 12.78 -11.77
CA GLU A 442 -12.45 11.39 -11.24
C GLU A 442 -11.78 11.20 -9.88
N SER A 443 -10.94 12.14 -9.43
CA SER A 443 -10.24 11.99 -8.17
C SER A 443 -10.86 12.92 -7.13
N SER A 444 -11.30 12.36 -6.00
CA SER A 444 -11.73 13.08 -4.79
C SER A 444 -10.60 13.91 -4.13
N THR A 445 -9.51 14.15 -4.87
CA THR A 445 -8.44 15.08 -4.54
C THR A 445 -9.08 16.45 -4.34
N SER A 446 -9.27 16.80 -3.06
CA SER A 446 -10.23 17.83 -2.68
C SER A 446 -9.91 19.17 -3.33
N LEU A 447 -10.94 19.93 -3.70
CA LEU A 447 -10.86 21.34 -4.08
C LEU A 447 -9.94 22.15 -3.15
N VAL A 448 -9.85 21.75 -1.88
CA VAL A 448 -8.96 22.32 -0.86
C VAL A 448 -7.48 22.12 -1.21
N ALA A 449 -7.07 20.96 -1.72
CA ALA A 449 -5.69 20.74 -2.18
C ALA A 449 -5.37 21.67 -3.35
N GLN A 450 -6.27 21.76 -4.34
CA GLN A 450 -6.13 22.62 -5.52
C GLN A 450 -6.04 24.11 -5.19
N GLN A 451 -6.88 24.58 -4.27
CA GLN A 451 -6.85 25.98 -3.81
C GLN A 451 -5.55 26.30 -3.06
N LYS A 452 -5.04 25.38 -2.24
CA LYS A 452 -3.74 25.55 -1.59
C LYS A 452 -2.58 25.60 -2.60
N ILE A 453 -2.67 24.88 -3.74
CA ILE A 453 -1.66 24.96 -4.81
C ILE A 453 -1.63 26.37 -5.38
N GLU A 454 -2.80 26.92 -5.71
CA GLU A 454 -2.93 28.27 -6.25
C GLU A 454 -2.40 29.33 -5.27
N GLU A 455 -2.82 29.27 -4.00
CA GLU A 455 -2.36 30.20 -2.96
C GLU A 455 -0.83 30.20 -2.85
N ARG A 456 -0.20 29.01 -2.96
CA ARG A 456 1.25 28.88 -2.81
C ARG A 456 2.06 29.23 -4.05
N LEU A 457 1.60 28.88 -5.25
CA LEU A 457 2.25 29.32 -6.50
C LEU A 457 2.24 30.85 -6.61
N ARG A 458 1.30 31.53 -5.93
CA ARG A 458 1.28 32.98 -5.73
C ARG A 458 2.10 33.48 -4.52
N GLY A 459 2.91 32.63 -3.91
CA GLY A 459 3.82 32.98 -2.81
C GLY A 459 3.21 32.98 -1.41
N LYS A 460 1.94 32.58 -1.20
CA LYS A 460 1.28 32.59 0.13
C LYS A 460 1.34 31.21 0.80
N GLY A 461 1.73 31.13 2.09
CA GLY A 461 1.57 29.91 2.92
C GLY A 461 2.74 28.89 2.97
N TRP A 462 2.51 27.78 3.68
CA TRP A 462 3.48 26.73 4.07
C TRP A 462 4.08 25.92 2.89
N SER A 463 5.26 25.32 3.14
CA SER A 463 6.19 24.53 2.31
C SER A 463 5.89 24.38 0.79
N PRO A 464 6.85 24.72 -0.09
CA PRO A 464 6.65 24.88 -1.54
C PRO A 464 6.18 23.64 -2.33
N LEU A 465 6.24 22.42 -1.79
CA LEU A 465 6.24 21.21 -2.61
C LEU A 465 5.17 20.18 -2.27
N PHE A 466 4.55 20.28 -1.09
CA PHE A 466 3.65 19.28 -0.50
C PHE A 466 2.45 18.92 -1.41
N LEU A 467 2.15 19.79 -2.36
CA LEU A 467 0.88 19.83 -3.06
C LEU A 467 0.87 19.08 -4.40
N LEU A 468 2.01 18.96 -5.09
CA LEU A 468 2.09 18.17 -6.33
C LEU A 468 2.04 16.66 -6.06
N SER A 469 2.44 16.20 -4.87
CA SER A 469 2.29 14.79 -4.49
C SER A 469 0.86 14.33 -4.26
N VAL A 470 -0.07 15.26 -4.02
CA VAL A 470 -1.49 14.93 -3.84
C VAL A 470 -2.15 14.65 -5.19
N VAL A 471 -1.63 15.28 -6.26
CA VAL A 471 -2.14 15.13 -7.61
C VAL A 471 -1.44 13.94 -8.26
N ARG A 472 -2.08 12.76 -8.22
CA ARG A 472 -1.56 11.50 -8.79
C ARG A 472 -1.10 11.59 -10.25
N THR A 473 -1.56 12.60 -11.00
CA THR A 473 -1.28 12.80 -12.43
C THR A 473 -0.05 13.66 -12.73
N VAL A 474 0.68 14.14 -11.72
CA VAL A 474 1.87 14.98 -11.95
C VAL A 474 3.09 14.11 -12.29
N SER A 475 3.63 14.29 -13.49
CA SER A 475 4.88 13.65 -13.89
C SER A 475 6.09 14.20 -13.12
N ALA A 476 7.17 13.41 -13.06
CA ALA A 476 8.40 13.84 -12.41
C ALA A 476 8.98 15.12 -13.07
N ASP A 477 8.91 15.22 -14.39
CA ASP A 477 9.36 16.38 -15.16
C ASP A 477 8.64 17.66 -14.73
N LEU A 478 7.33 17.60 -14.51
CA LEU A 478 6.55 18.75 -14.05
C LEU A 478 6.98 19.18 -12.64
N ASN A 479 7.21 18.22 -11.73
CA ASN A 479 7.77 18.51 -10.40
C ASN A 479 9.13 19.21 -10.51
N TYR A 480 10.03 18.71 -11.37
CA TYR A 480 11.35 19.30 -11.58
C TYR A 480 11.27 20.70 -12.20
N ALA A 481 10.40 20.93 -13.18
CA ALA A 481 10.22 22.25 -13.80
C ALA A 481 9.75 23.30 -12.77
N VAL A 482 8.78 22.94 -11.92
CA VAL A 482 8.31 23.83 -10.84
C VAL A 482 9.44 24.08 -9.83
N LEU A 483 10.14 23.03 -9.39
CA LEU A 483 11.27 23.14 -8.48
C LEU A 483 12.34 24.09 -9.00
N GLU A 484 12.78 23.92 -10.23
CA GLU A 484 13.82 24.74 -10.86
C GLU A 484 13.38 26.20 -10.97
N ARG A 485 12.12 26.47 -11.33
CA ARG A 485 11.60 27.85 -11.37
C ARG A 485 11.66 28.50 -9.99
N MET A 486 11.26 27.77 -8.95
CA MET A 486 11.32 28.25 -7.58
C MET A 486 12.76 28.42 -7.07
N MET A 487 13.72 27.63 -7.56
CA MET A 487 15.15 27.83 -7.28
C MET A 487 15.67 29.12 -7.90
N ALA A 488 15.28 29.41 -9.14
CA ALA A 488 15.73 30.61 -9.86
C ALA A 488 15.29 31.89 -9.15
N ASP A 489 14.12 31.89 -8.52
CA ASP A 489 13.59 33.04 -7.78
C ASP A 489 14.16 33.14 -6.34
N ARG A 490 14.99 32.19 -5.90
CA ARG A 490 15.56 32.19 -4.55
C ARG A 490 16.72 33.18 -4.48
N PRO A 491 16.71 34.16 -3.55
CA PRO A 491 17.83 35.08 -3.38
C PRO A 491 19.10 34.27 -3.09
N ALA A 492 20.22 34.70 -3.68
CA ALA A 492 21.50 34.03 -3.44
C ALA A 492 21.77 34.01 -1.93
N VAL A 493 21.91 32.81 -1.35
CA VAL A 493 22.34 32.67 0.05
C VAL A 493 23.68 33.39 0.17
N PRO A 494 23.80 34.44 1.00
CA PRO A 494 25.07 35.11 1.19
C PRO A 494 26.08 34.09 1.69
N PRO A 495 27.34 34.14 1.21
CA PRO A 495 28.37 33.22 1.68
C PRO A 495 28.42 33.24 3.21
N PRO A 496 28.65 32.09 3.87
CA PRO A 496 28.73 32.06 5.32
C PRO A 496 29.75 33.10 5.77
N ALA A 497 29.33 34.00 6.66
CA ALA A 497 30.20 35.04 7.18
C ALA A 497 31.45 34.36 7.73
N VAL A 498 32.59 34.58 7.06
CA VAL A 498 33.87 34.07 7.52
C VAL A 498 34.08 34.70 8.88
N LYS A 499 33.90 33.91 9.95
CA LYS A 499 34.31 34.32 11.29
C LYS A 499 35.82 34.50 11.21
N LYS A 500 36.28 35.75 11.08
CA LYS A 500 37.68 36.11 11.27
C LYS A 500 38.05 35.60 12.66
N LYS A 501 38.91 34.59 12.72
CA LYS A 501 39.57 34.16 13.95
C LYS A 501 40.74 35.08 14.22
#